data_AF-A0A061SFV5-F1
#
_entry.id   AF-A0A061SFV5-F1
#
_cell.length_a   1.000
_cell.length_b   1.000
_cell.length_c   1.000
_cell.angle_alpha   90.00
_cell.angle_beta   90.00
_cell.angle_gamma   90.00
#
_symmetry.space_group_name_H-M   'P 1'
#
loop_
_entity.id
_entity.type
_entity.pdbx_description
1 polymer ?
#
loop_
_entity_poly.entity_id
_entity_poly.type
_entity_poly.pdbx_seq_one_letter_code
_entity_poly.pdbx_strand_id
1 'polypeptide(L)'
;AGTAEAVRPLDVLLYAGSFSLIAIAVLLKEKVFRDEKRRLGRDLDLFVVNSTGSAFQALFVFLSLPVLTQLKGLTLAQLPEYLSEGFQTLMGQPTAGGADPTGAPLIPFLYVALNLSFNISALYLLRKAGSVVASLAISSILPLTVLAFSFPLPLLGQPAPLGPTFGLGFVVLLLGLWAFNTAPKAKQD
;
A
#
# COMPACT_ATOMS: atom_id res chain seq x y z
N ALA A 1 19.61 10.41 20.45
CA ALA A 1 18.81 9.17 20.43
C ALA A 1 17.36 9.56 20.66
N GLY A 2 16.53 9.55 19.63
CA GLY A 2 15.10 9.83 19.78
C GLY A 2 14.47 8.74 20.61
N THR A 3 13.80 9.11 21.70
CA THR A 3 12.96 8.20 22.49
C THR A 3 11.92 7.60 21.55
N ALA A 4 12.00 6.28 21.31
CA ALA A 4 10.95 5.58 20.59
C ALA A 4 9.64 5.80 21.37
N GLU A 5 8.76 6.62 20.82
CA GLU A 5 7.46 6.89 21.42
C GLU A 5 6.74 5.54 21.56
N ALA A 6 6.28 5.23 22.77
CA ALA A 6 5.67 3.94 23.05
C ALA A 6 4.43 3.77 22.18
N VAL A 7 4.47 2.82 21.24
CA VAL A 7 3.34 2.54 20.35
C VAL A 7 2.14 2.18 21.20
N ARG A 8 1.05 2.96 21.11
CA ARG A 8 -0.14 2.71 21.92
C ARG A 8 -0.82 1.44 21.39
N PRO A 9 -1.30 0.54 22.28
CA PRO A 9 -1.98 -0.68 21.84
C PRO A 9 -3.16 -0.43 20.91
N LEU A 10 -3.86 0.70 21.10
CA LEU A 10 -4.95 1.13 20.24
C LEU A 10 -4.50 1.37 18.79
N ASP A 11 -3.33 1.96 18.56
CA ASP A 11 -2.82 2.24 17.21
C ASP A 11 -2.54 0.93 16.47
N VAL A 12 -2.03 -0.08 17.17
CA VAL A 12 -1.81 -1.43 16.63
C VAL A 12 -3.14 -2.11 16.30
N LEU A 13 -4.13 -2.02 17.17
CA LEU A 13 -5.45 -2.61 16.94
C LEU A 13 -6.19 -1.94 15.77
N LEU A 14 -6.12 -0.62 15.67
CA LEU A 14 -6.70 0.13 14.54
C LEU A 14 -6.03 -0.28 13.23
N TYR A 15 -4.70 -0.35 13.22
CA TYR A 15 -3.95 -0.81 12.05
C TYR A 15 -4.30 -2.25 11.67
N ALA A 16 -4.30 -3.18 12.64
CA ALA A 16 -4.65 -4.58 12.43
C ALA A 16 -6.09 -4.74 11.92
N GLY A 17 -7.03 -4.01 12.50
CA GLY A 17 -8.44 -4.01 12.09
C GLY A 17 -8.63 -3.54 10.64
N SER A 18 -7.83 -2.56 10.19
CA SER A 18 -7.90 -2.02 8.82
C SER A 18 -7.66 -3.07 7.73
N PHE A 19 -6.87 -4.12 8.01
CA PHE A 19 -6.65 -5.21 7.06
C PHE A 19 -7.93 -5.98 6.72
N SER A 20 -8.93 -5.98 7.62
CA SER A 20 -10.23 -6.59 7.35
C SER A 20 -10.94 -5.90 6.19
N LEU A 21 -10.85 -4.57 6.10
CA LEU A 21 -11.41 -3.79 5.00
C LEU A 21 -10.70 -4.08 3.68
N ILE A 22 -9.37 -4.20 3.73
CA ILE A 22 -8.55 -4.56 2.57
C ILE A 22 -8.92 -5.98 2.09
N ALA A 23 -9.06 -6.94 3.01
CA ALA A 23 -9.44 -8.31 2.69
C ALA A 23 -10.82 -8.38 2.01
N ILE A 24 -11.82 -7.68 2.57
CA ILE A 24 -13.16 -7.58 1.97
C ILE A 24 -13.06 -6.98 0.55
N ALA A 25 -12.29 -5.91 0.36
CA ALA A 25 -12.12 -5.29 -0.95
C ALA A 25 -11.50 -6.25 -1.99
N VAL A 26 -10.53 -7.09 -1.58
CA VAL A 26 -9.91 -8.10 -2.46
C VAL A 26 -10.92 -9.19 -2.83
N LEU A 27 -11.72 -9.67 -1.87
CA LEU A 27 -12.77 -10.67 -2.13
C LEU A 27 -13.86 -10.15 -3.07
N LEU A 28 -14.30 -8.91 -2.88
CA LEU A 28 -15.26 -8.26 -3.76
C LEU A 28 -14.70 -8.11 -5.19
N LYS A 29 -13.42 -7.72 -5.34
CA LYS A 29 -12.77 -7.65 -6.65
C LYS A 29 -12.69 -9.02 -7.33
N GLU A 30 -12.34 -10.08 -6.59
CA GLU A 30 -12.34 -11.45 -7.13
C GLU A 30 -13.73 -11.86 -7.61
N LYS A 31 -14.77 -11.57 -6.82
CA LYS A 31 -16.16 -11.84 -7.19
C LYS A 31 -16.55 -11.11 -8.48
N VAL A 32 -16.22 -9.82 -8.61
CA VAL A 32 -16.46 -9.05 -9.84
C VAL A 32 -15.77 -9.69 -11.04
N PHE A 33 -14.50 -10.10 -10.91
CA PHE A 33 -13.80 -10.79 -12.01
C PHE A 33 -14.49 -12.10 -12.41
N ARG A 34 -14.96 -12.87 -11.43
CA ARG A 34 -15.65 -14.15 -11.66
C ARG A 34 -17.01 -13.95 -12.33
N ASP A 35 -17.81 -13.02 -11.82
CA ASP A 35 -19.17 -12.76 -12.28
C ASP A 35 -19.16 -12.14 -13.69
N GLU A 36 -18.28 -11.17 -13.95
CA GLU A 36 -18.17 -10.56 -15.28
C GLU A 36 -17.59 -11.53 -16.32
N LYS A 37 -16.69 -12.44 -15.93
CA LYS A 37 -16.23 -13.51 -16.85
C LYS A 37 -17.38 -14.41 -17.29
N ARG A 38 -18.28 -14.77 -16.36
CA ARG A 38 -19.48 -15.57 -16.65
C ARG A 38 -20.46 -14.81 -17.55
N ARG A 39 -20.64 -13.51 -17.31
CA ARG A 39 -21.59 -12.66 -18.03
C ARG A 39 -21.12 -12.27 -19.43
N LEU A 40 -19.85 -11.91 -19.57
CA LEU A 40 -19.28 -11.38 -20.82
C LEU A 40 -18.68 -12.48 -21.71
N GLY A 41 -18.47 -13.69 -21.18
CA GLY A 41 -17.77 -14.77 -21.87
C GLY A 41 -16.26 -14.51 -22.07
N ARG A 42 -15.72 -13.42 -21.52
CA ARG A 42 -14.32 -13.00 -21.62
C ARG A 42 -13.84 -12.39 -20.32
N ASP A 43 -12.52 -12.35 -20.12
CA ASP A 43 -11.93 -11.72 -18.94
C ASP A 43 -12.17 -10.20 -18.96
N LEU A 44 -12.55 -9.64 -17.80
CA LEU A 44 -12.69 -8.20 -17.62
C LEU A 44 -11.32 -7.49 -17.75
N ASP A 45 -11.30 -6.33 -18.39
CA ASP A 45 -10.09 -5.53 -18.57
C ASP A 45 -9.61 -4.97 -17.22
N LEU A 46 -8.33 -5.22 -16.92
CA LEU A 46 -7.70 -4.77 -15.69
C LEU A 46 -7.55 -3.24 -15.64
N PHE A 47 -7.37 -2.59 -16.79
CA PHE A 47 -7.28 -1.12 -16.84
C PHE A 47 -8.59 -0.48 -16.41
N VAL A 48 -9.74 -1.04 -16.82
CA VAL A 48 -11.05 -0.54 -16.42
C VAL A 48 -11.23 -0.65 -14.91
N VAL A 49 -10.89 -1.81 -14.33
CA VAL A 49 -11.00 -2.04 -12.88
C VAL A 49 -10.07 -1.12 -12.09
N ASN A 50 -8.81 -1.00 -12.53
CA ASN A 50 -7.82 -0.16 -11.87
C ASN A 50 -8.17 1.33 -11.93
N SER A 51 -8.54 1.83 -13.11
CA SER A 51 -8.89 3.24 -13.31
C SER A 51 -10.17 3.62 -12.59
N THR A 52 -11.21 2.77 -12.64
CA THR A 52 -12.45 3.01 -11.89
C THR A 52 -12.18 3.04 -10.39
N GLY A 53 -11.43 2.05 -9.87
CA GLY A 53 -11.05 2.02 -8.46
C GLY A 53 -10.24 3.26 -8.03
N SER A 54 -9.28 3.67 -8.86
CA SER A 54 -8.44 4.86 -8.59
C SER A 54 -9.26 6.16 -8.61
N ALA A 55 -10.23 6.27 -9.53
CA ALA A 55 -11.11 7.44 -9.61
C ALA A 55 -11.98 7.59 -8.36
N PHE A 56 -12.63 6.50 -7.90
CA PHE A 56 -13.38 6.52 -6.65
C PHE A 56 -12.48 6.77 -5.45
N GLN A 57 -11.29 6.16 -5.39
CA GLN A 57 -10.33 6.42 -4.32
C GLN A 57 -9.94 7.90 -4.26
N ALA A 58 -9.64 8.53 -5.41
CA ALA A 58 -9.34 9.95 -5.47
C ALA A 58 -10.51 10.81 -4.99
N LEU A 59 -11.74 10.48 -5.38
CA LEU A 59 -12.96 11.14 -4.90
C LEU A 59 -13.12 11.02 -3.38
N PHE A 60 -12.98 9.83 -2.81
CA PHE A 60 -13.09 9.62 -1.35
C PHE A 60 -11.96 10.33 -0.58
N VAL A 61 -10.74 10.35 -1.11
CA VAL A 61 -9.64 11.13 -0.54
C VAL A 61 -9.98 12.62 -0.56
N PHE A 62 -10.47 13.14 -1.68
CA PHE A 62 -10.87 14.54 -1.78
C PHE A 62 -11.98 14.92 -0.79
N LEU A 63 -13.03 14.08 -0.68
CA LEU A 63 -14.12 14.28 0.28
C LEU A 63 -13.67 14.17 1.74
N SER A 64 -12.61 13.41 2.02
CA SER A 64 -12.06 13.26 3.38
C SER A 64 -11.04 14.33 3.76
N LEU A 65 -10.58 15.18 2.83
CA LEU A 65 -9.62 16.26 3.11
C LEU A 65 -9.99 17.13 4.32
N PRO A 66 -11.26 17.58 4.52
CA PRO A 66 -11.62 18.39 5.68
C PRO A 66 -11.37 17.67 7.02
N VAL A 67 -11.61 16.36 7.06
CA VAL A 67 -11.38 15.54 8.26
C VAL A 67 -9.89 15.31 8.47
N LEU A 68 -9.16 14.91 7.41
CA LEU A 68 -7.72 14.67 7.46
C LEU A 68 -6.93 15.92 7.86
N THR A 69 -7.39 17.10 7.44
CA THR A 69 -6.79 18.40 7.77
C THR A 69 -6.89 18.68 9.26
N GLN A 70 -8.08 18.47 9.85
CA GLN A 70 -8.29 18.64 11.29
C GLN A 70 -7.51 17.60 12.10
N LEU A 71 -7.39 16.35 11.62
CA LEU A 71 -6.57 15.33 12.27
C LEU A 71 -5.07 15.67 12.26
N LYS A 72 -4.61 16.43 11.27
CA LYS A 72 -3.25 17.01 11.25
C LYS A 72 -3.09 18.25 12.14
N GLY A 73 -4.15 18.71 12.79
CA GLY A 73 -4.14 19.91 13.64
C GLY A 73 -4.27 21.23 12.88
N LEU A 74 -4.64 21.19 11.59
CA LEU A 74 -4.84 22.39 10.76
C LEU A 74 -6.32 22.80 10.74
N THR A 75 -6.56 24.11 10.63
CA THR A 75 -7.92 24.64 10.43
C THR A 75 -8.35 24.48 8.97
N LEU A 76 -9.66 24.38 8.71
CA LEU A 76 -10.18 24.24 7.33
C LEU A 76 -9.84 25.44 6.45
N ALA A 77 -9.67 26.63 7.03
CA ALA A 77 -9.27 27.84 6.30
C ALA A 77 -7.84 27.73 5.73
N GLN A 78 -6.98 26.91 6.33
CA GLN A 78 -5.59 26.71 5.89
C GLN A 78 -5.47 25.65 4.79
N LEU A 79 -6.54 24.91 4.47
CA LEU A 79 -6.49 23.84 3.48
C LEU A 79 -6.04 24.32 2.07
N PRO A 80 -6.55 25.45 1.51
CA PRO A 80 -6.11 25.91 0.20
C PRO A 80 -4.61 26.26 0.17
N GLU A 81 -4.12 26.92 1.22
CA GLU A 81 -2.72 27.27 1.38
C GLU A 81 -1.85 26.02 1.51
N TYR A 82 -2.24 25.06 2.35
CA TYR A 82 -1.56 23.78 2.51
C TYR A 82 -1.47 22.98 1.20
N LEU A 83 -2.52 22.96 0.38
CA LEU A 83 -2.50 22.32 -0.93
C LEU A 83 -1.59 23.06 -1.93
N SER A 84 -1.60 24.39 -1.90
CA SER A 84 -0.72 25.23 -2.73
C SER A 84 0.76 24.99 -2.40
N GLU A 85 1.11 24.97 -1.12
CA GLU A 85 2.46 24.65 -0.66
C GLU A 85 2.88 23.23 -1.06
N GLY A 86 1.97 22.26 -0.94
CA GLY A 86 2.23 20.89 -1.41
C GLY A 86 2.54 20.83 -2.91
N PHE A 87 1.83 21.61 -3.72
CA PHE A 87 2.08 21.71 -5.16
C PHE A 87 3.41 22.41 -5.49
N GLN A 88 3.73 23.51 -4.79
CA GLN A 88 5.01 24.20 -4.94
C GLN A 88 6.19 23.28 -4.60
N THR A 89 6.08 22.54 -3.50
CA THR A 89 7.09 21.56 -3.08
C THR A 89 7.23 20.44 -4.12
N LEU A 90 6.11 19.93 -4.65
CA LEU A 90 6.14 18.94 -5.73
C LEU A 90 6.85 19.46 -6.99
N MET A 91 6.76 20.76 -7.26
CA MET A 91 7.47 21.43 -8.35
C MET A 91 8.93 21.80 -8.01
N GLY A 92 9.43 21.34 -6.85
CA GLY A 92 10.80 21.57 -6.40
C GLY A 92 11.06 22.97 -5.82
N GLN A 93 10.00 23.72 -5.49
CA GLN A 93 10.12 25.05 -4.92
C GLN A 93 10.17 24.98 -3.38
N PRO A 94 11.03 25.77 -2.72
CA PRO A 94 11.03 25.89 -1.27
C PRO A 94 9.73 26.57 -0.81
N THR A 95 9.19 26.14 0.33
CA THR A 95 7.93 26.67 0.89
C THR A 95 8.12 27.20 2.30
N ALA A 96 7.26 28.14 2.70
CA ALA A 96 7.29 28.72 4.04
C ALA A 96 6.97 27.69 5.14
N GLY A 97 6.13 26.70 4.81
CA GLY A 97 5.83 25.55 5.67
C GLY A 97 6.98 24.57 5.93
N GLY A 98 8.18 24.81 5.38
CA GLY A 98 9.38 24.02 5.66
C GLY A 98 9.40 22.64 4.99
N ALA A 99 8.57 22.43 3.96
CA ALA A 99 8.60 21.18 3.20
C ALA A 99 9.89 21.10 2.37
N ASP A 100 10.60 19.99 2.49
CA ASP A 100 11.85 19.74 1.79
C ASP A 100 11.58 19.35 0.32
N PRO A 101 12.00 20.16 -0.67
CA PRO A 101 11.83 19.84 -2.09
C PRO A 101 12.80 18.78 -2.60
N THR A 102 13.69 18.24 -1.76
CA THR A 102 14.70 17.25 -2.17
C THR A 102 14.06 16.04 -2.84
N GLY A 103 14.47 15.79 -4.09
CA GLY A 103 13.97 14.68 -4.91
C GLY A 103 12.66 14.97 -5.66
N ALA A 104 12.02 16.12 -5.45
CA ALA A 104 10.90 16.55 -6.27
C ALA A 104 11.38 17.04 -7.66
N PRO A 105 10.59 16.86 -8.74
CA PRO A 105 9.35 16.09 -8.83
C PRO A 105 9.56 14.59 -9.08
N LEU A 106 10.81 14.17 -9.33
CA LEU A 106 11.14 12.84 -9.86
C LEU A 106 10.73 11.70 -8.92
N ILE A 107 11.05 11.81 -7.63
CA ILE A 107 10.76 10.77 -6.64
C ILE A 107 9.25 10.57 -6.45
N PRO A 108 8.42 11.62 -6.28
CA PRO A 108 6.97 11.50 -6.30
C PRO A 108 6.41 10.82 -7.56
N PHE A 109 6.89 11.18 -8.76
CA PHE A 109 6.41 10.56 -9.99
C PHE A 109 6.85 9.10 -10.14
N LEU A 110 8.08 8.77 -9.71
CA LEU A 110 8.55 7.39 -9.66
C LEU A 110 7.70 6.55 -8.70
N TYR A 111 7.37 7.10 -7.53
CA TYR A 111 6.45 6.46 -6.59
C TYR A 111 5.10 6.17 -7.24
N VAL A 112 4.51 7.12 -7.96
CA VAL A 112 3.23 6.93 -8.66
C VAL A 112 3.35 5.83 -9.74
N ALA A 113 4.42 5.85 -10.54
CA ALA A 113 4.64 4.86 -11.59
C ALA A 113 4.79 3.43 -11.04
N LEU A 114 5.55 3.27 -9.95
CA LEU A 114 5.73 1.98 -9.27
C LEU A 114 4.43 1.51 -8.61
N ASN A 115 3.68 2.39 -7.93
CA ASN A 115 2.38 2.05 -7.35
C ASN A 115 1.37 1.62 -8.41
N LEU A 116 1.33 2.32 -9.54
CA LEU A 116 0.44 1.97 -10.65
C LEU A 116 0.79 0.59 -11.21
N SER A 117 2.09 0.32 -11.42
CA SER A 117 2.59 -0.97 -11.90
C SER A 117 2.26 -2.10 -10.91
N PHE A 118 2.43 -1.84 -9.61
CA PHE A 118 2.07 -2.76 -8.54
C PHE A 118 0.56 -3.08 -8.55
N ASN A 119 -0.31 -2.06 -8.60
CA ASN A 119 -1.76 -2.25 -8.59
C ASN A 119 -2.23 -3.09 -9.79
N ILE A 120 -1.72 -2.82 -10.99
CA ILE A 120 -2.05 -3.60 -12.20
C ILE A 120 -1.56 -5.05 -12.06
N SER A 121 -0.33 -5.26 -11.58
CA SER A 121 0.25 -6.60 -11.38
C SER A 121 -0.53 -7.41 -10.34
N ALA A 122 -0.94 -6.76 -9.24
CA ALA A 122 -1.75 -7.37 -8.20
C ALA A 122 -3.14 -7.77 -8.73
N LEU A 123 -3.80 -6.91 -9.53
CA LEU A 123 -5.08 -7.24 -10.16
C LEU A 123 -4.93 -8.38 -11.18
N TYR A 124 -3.85 -8.41 -11.95
CA TYR A 124 -3.55 -9.51 -12.86
C TYR A 124 -3.45 -10.83 -12.11
N LEU A 125 -2.68 -10.87 -11.03
CA LEU A 125 -2.52 -12.06 -10.20
C LEU A 125 -3.84 -12.47 -9.54
N LEU A 126 -4.58 -11.52 -8.96
CA LEU A 126 -5.89 -11.76 -8.35
C LEU A 126 -6.86 -12.40 -9.34
N ARG A 127 -6.93 -11.88 -10.56
CA ARG A 127 -7.80 -12.42 -11.62
C ARG A 127 -7.39 -13.82 -12.04
N LYS A 128 -6.09 -14.13 -12.07
CA LYS A 128 -5.56 -15.43 -12.54
C LYS A 128 -5.56 -16.51 -11.47
N ALA A 129 -5.25 -16.17 -10.23
CA ALA A 129 -4.92 -17.11 -9.16
C ALA A 129 -5.87 -17.03 -7.94
N GLY A 130 -6.79 -16.06 -7.91
CA GLY A 130 -7.73 -15.85 -6.81
C GLY A 130 -7.11 -15.10 -5.63
N SER A 131 -7.97 -14.71 -4.68
CA SER A 131 -7.61 -13.89 -3.51
C SER A 131 -6.59 -14.57 -2.62
N VAL A 132 -6.72 -15.87 -2.36
CA VAL A 132 -5.80 -16.60 -1.47
C VAL A 132 -4.36 -16.56 -1.98
N VAL A 133 -4.14 -16.94 -3.24
CA VAL A 133 -2.79 -16.96 -3.83
C VAL A 133 -2.25 -15.54 -3.98
N ALA A 134 -3.09 -14.58 -4.40
CA ALA A 134 -2.68 -13.19 -4.51
C ALA A 134 -2.27 -12.59 -3.16
N SER A 135 -3.03 -12.84 -2.10
CA SER A 135 -2.71 -12.40 -0.74
C SER A 135 -1.40 -13.00 -0.24
N LEU A 136 -1.14 -14.28 -0.50
CA LEU A 136 0.12 -14.91 -0.11
C LEU A 136 1.33 -14.39 -0.88
N ALA A 137 1.17 -14.12 -2.18
CA ALA A 137 2.21 -13.47 -2.96
C ALA A 137 2.51 -12.07 -2.41
N ILE A 138 1.47 -11.29 -2.08
CA ILE A 138 1.59 -9.96 -1.47
C ILE A 138 2.24 -10.02 -0.08
N SER A 139 2.04 -11.09 0.70
CA SER A 139 2.73 -11.27 1.98
C SER A 139 4.26 -11.31 1.86
N SER A 140 4.79 -11.60 0.66
CA SER A 140 6.23 -11.53 0.39
C SER A 140 6.79 -10.10 0.41
N ILE A 141 5.93 -9.07 0.39
CA ILE A 141 6.36 -7.66 0.49
C ILE A 141 7.01 -7.37 1.84
N LEU A 142 6.49 -7.96 2.93
CA LEU A 142 7.04 -7.78 4.28
C LEU A 142 8.52 -8.16 4.37
N PRO A 143 8.94 -9.40 4.06
CA PRO A 143 10.34 -9.79 4.13
C PRO A 143 11.21 -8.97 3.17
N LEU A 144 10.74 -8.70 1.95
CA LEU A 144 11.48 -7.91 0.97
C LEU A 144 11.71 -6.46 1.42
N THR A 145 10.69 -5.85 2.03
CA THR A 145 10.78 -4.48 2.56
C THR A 145 11.79 -4.39 3.71
N VAL A 146 11.81 -5.37 4.62
CA VAL A 146 12.79 -5.34 5.73
C VAL A 146 14.22 -5.54 5.21
N LEU A 147 14.41 -6.42 4.23
CA LEU A 147 15.71 -6.56 3.55
C LEU A 147 16.10 -5.24 2.87
N ALA A 148 15.17 -4.56 2.19
CA ALA A 148 15.44 -3.27 1.56
C ALA A 148 15.91 -2.21 2.57
N PHE A 149 15.26 -2.12 3.74
CA PHE A 149 15.66 -1.18 4.82
C PHE A 149 16.97 -1.53 5.52
N SER A 150 17.53 -2.72 5.25
CA SER A 150 18.86 -3.11 5.75
C SER A 150 20.00 -2.53 4.88
N PHE A 151 19.68 -2.01 3.69
CA PHE A 151 20.65 -1.35 2.81
C PHE A 151 20.66 0.17 3.02
N PRO A 152 21.81 0.84 2.77
CA PRO A 152 21.90 2.30 2.78
C PRO A 152 21.22 2.88 1.54
N LEU A 153 19.89 2.99 1.58
CA LEU A 153 19.09 3.50 0.47
C LEU A 153 19.17 5.04 0.41
N PRO A 154 19.31 5.63 -0.79
CA PRO A 154 19.30 7.08 -0.94
C PRO A 154 17.99 7.68 -0.43
N LEU A 155 18.04 8.85 0.20
CA LEU A 155 16.91 9.58 0.82
C LEU A 155 16.30 8.94 2.07
N LEU A 156 16.66 7.69 2.38
CA LEU A 156 16.38 7.06 3.65
C LEU A 156 17.60 7.29 4.56
N GLY A 157 17.34 7.52 5.84
CA GLY A 157 18.40 7.76 6.83
C GLY A 157 19.28 6.53 7.06
N GLN A 158 19.87 6.44 8.25
CA GLN A 158 20.67 5.27 8.63
C GLN A 158 19.84 3.97 8.50
N PRO A 159 20.43 2.87 7.99
CA PRO A 159 19.75 1.58 7.91
C PRO A 159 19.15 1.17 9.24
N ALA A 160 17.97 0.56 9.20
CA ALA A 160 17.33 0.11 10.43
C ALA A 160 18.13 -1.08 11.02
N PRO A 161 18.55 -1.02 12.29
CA PRO A 161 19.22 -2.16 12.91
C PRO A 161 18.24 -3.33 13.01
N LEU A 162 18.64 -4.48 12.47
CA LEU A 162 17.83 -5.69 12.57
C LEU A 162 17.89 -6.22 14.01
N GLY A 163 16.73 -6.46 14.60
CA GLY A 163 16.65 -7.11 15.91
C GLY A 163 17.25 -8.52 15.87
N PRO A 164 17.81 -9.01 16.99
CA PRO A 164 18.47 -10.32 17.04
C PRO A 164 17.55 -11.50 16.68
N THR A 165 16.24 -11.33 16.85
CA THR A 165 15.21 -12.34 16.53
C THR A 165 14.62 -12.20 15.12
N PHE A 166 15.00 -11.18 14.35
CA PHE A 166 14.45 -10.94 13.02
C PHE A 166 14.64 -12.14 12.09
N GLY A 167 15.84 -12.72 12.09
CA GLY A 167 16.14 -13.90 11.26
C GLY A 167 15.21 -15.08 11.54
N LEU A 168 14.84 -15.29 12.81
CA LEU A 168 13.90 -16.34 13.20
C LEU A 168 12.50 -16.06 12.63
N GLY A 169 11.99 -14.84 12.77
CA GLY A 169 10.70 -14.45 12.21
C GLY A 169 10.66 -14.57 10.68
N PHE A 170 11.75 -14.19 10.01
CA PHE A 170 11.91 -14.32 8.57
C PHE A 170 11.88 -15.79 8.11
N VAL A 171 12.61 -16.68 8.79
CA VAL A 171 12.61 -18.12 8.50
C VAL A 171 11.22 -18.73 8.71
N VAL A 172 10.54 -18.39 9.80
CA VAL A 172 9.18 -18.89 10.08
C VAL A 172 8.20 -18.46 8.97
N LEU A 173 8.29 -17.21 8.51
CA LEU A 173 7.46 -16.72 7.41
C LEU A 173 7.73 -17.50 6.11
N LEU A 174 8.99 -17.70 5.74
CA LEU A 174 9.37 -18.46 4.54
C LEU A 174 8.91 -19.92 4.60
N LEU A 175 9.07 -20.57 5.76
CA LEU A 175 8.60 -21.93 5.98
C LEU A 175 7.06 -22.03 5.87
N GLY A 176 6.33 -21.06 6.42
CA GLY A 176 4.88 -21.00 6.29
C GLY A 176 4.41 -20.85 4.84
N LEU A 177 5.07 -19.98 4.06
CA LEU A 177 4.77 -19.78 2.64
C LEU A 177 5.11 -21.02 1.82
N TRP A 178 6.24 -21.67 2.10
CA TRP A 178 6.66 -22.91 1.46
C TRP A 178 5.66 -24.04 1.74
N ALA A 179 5.31 -24.27 3.01
CA ALA A 179 4.36 -25.29 3.42
C ALA A 179 3.00 -25.11 2.74
N PHE A 180 2.49 -23.87 2.67
CA PHE A 180 1.24 -23.56 1.97
C PHE A 180 1.31 -23.95 0.48
N ASN A 181 2.41 -23.62 -0.20
CA ASN A 181 2.52 -23.88 -1.63
C ASN A 181 2.72 -25.37 -1.96
N THR A 182 3.27 -26.15 -1.02
CA THR A 182 3.44 -27.61 -1.15
C THR A 182 2.25 -28.42 -0.65
N ALA A 183 1.31 -27.82 0.08
CA ALA A 183 0.15 -28.52 0.59
C ALA A 183 -0.73 -29.02 -0.57
N PRO A 184 -1.29 -30.26 -0.48
CA PRO A 184 -2.19 -30.77 -1.49
C PRO A 184 -3.37 -29.82 -1.69
N LYS A 185 -3.52 -29.30 -2.90
CA LYS A 185 -4.68 -28.46 -3.24
C LYS A 185 -5.91 -29.37 -3.25
N ALA A 186 -6.81 -29.19 -2.29
CA ALA A 186 -8.10 -29.87 -2.30
C ALA A 186 -8.81 -29.58 -3.64
N LYS A 187 -9.36 -30.61 -4.28
CA LYS A 187 -10.19 -30.44 -5.48
C LYS A 187 -11.32 -29.48 -5.14
N GLN A 188 -11.35 -28.34 -5.82
CA GLN A 188 -12.53 -27.48 -5.87
C GLN A 188 -13.42 -28.05 -6.97
N ASP A 189 -14.39 -28.89 -6.58
CA ASP A 189 -15.50 -29.30 -7.44
C ASP A 189 -16.50 -28.14 -7.61
#